data_AF-A0A4R6H6F5-F1
#
_entry.id   AF-A0A4R6H6F5-F1
#
_cell.length_a   1.000
_cell.length_b   1.000
_cell.length_c   1.000
_cell.angle_alpha   90.00
_cell.angle_beta   90.00
_cell.angle_gamma   90.00
#
_symmetry.space_group_name_H-M   'P 1'
#
loop_
_entity.id
_entity.type
_entity.pdbx_description
1 polymer ?
#
loop_
_entity_poly.entity_id
_entity_poly.type
_entity_poly.pdbx_seq_one_letter_code
_entity_poly.pdbx_strand_id
1 'polypeptide(L)'
;MKTTILISSIFLILTWSCNDPVIVDSSAEIVGRSIDETLNDSALIYGFVYSAGSINSPYPNANIWIEGSDLETTSNISGNFSLAVLPGTYTIKCLGNQEEDRFTAVLKNMELSPNEKIEIIFYHGSKSE
;
A
#
# COMPACT_ATOMS: atom_id res chain seq x y z
N MET A 1 -15.34 64.50 36.16
CA MET A 1 -14.04 63.89 35.76
C MET A 1 -13.62 62.89 36.83
N LYS A 2 -13.77 61.59 36.58
CA LYS A 2 -12.98 60.49 37.17
C LYS A 2 -13.42 59.16 36.54
N THR A 3 -12.57 58.77 35.60
CA THR A 3 -12.25 57.52 34.92
C THR A 3 -12.98 56.23 35.33
N THR A 4 -13.77 55.69 34.40
CA THR A 4 -14.18 54.27 34.40
C THR A 4 -13.11 53.48 33.65
N ILE A 5 -12.40 52.59 34.33
CA ILE A 5 -11.45 51.66 33.70
C ILE A 5 -12.25 50.48 33.17
N LEU A 6 -12.40 50.40 31.84
CA LEU A 6 -12.88 49.20 31.16
C LEU A 6 -11.75 48.17 31.18
N ILE A 7 -11.90 47.13 32.00
CA ILE A 7 -11.04 45.93 31.93
C ILE A 7 -11.48 45.16 30.68
N SER A 8 -10.77 45.41 29.57
CA SER A 8 -10.88 44.60 28.36
C SER A 8 -10.25 43.24 28.66
N SER A 9 -11.06 42.30 29.12
CA SER A 9 -10.68 40.89 29.21
C SER A 9 -10.50 40.34 27.80
N ILE A 10 -9.26 40.43 27.30
CA ILE A 10 -8.80 39.68 26.12
C ILE A 10 -8.90 38.19 26.47
N PHE A 11 -9.95 37.55 25.96
CA PHE A 11 -10.07 36.09 25.91
C PHE A 11 -8.98 35.59 24.97
N LEU A 12 -7.89 35.06 25.54
CA LEU A 12 -6.88 34.33 24.79
C LEU A 12 -7.52 33.00 24.37
N ILE A 13 -8.07 32.95 23.16
CA ILE A 13 -8.58 31.71 22.57
C ILE A 13 -7.34 30.87 22.23
N LEU A 14 -6.98 29.95 23.12
CA LEU A 14 -6.07 28.86 22.80
C LEU A 14 -6.81 27.98 21.78
N THR A 15 -6.63 28.25 20.49
CA THR A 15 -7.06 27.34 19.45
C THR A 15 -6.16 26.11 19.54
N TRP A 16 -6.59 25.11 20.31
CA TRP A 16 -6.11 23.75 20.14
C TRP A 16 -6.43 23.38 18.70
N SER A 17 -5.41 23.45 17.84
CA SER A 17 -5.49 22.89 16.50
C SER A 17 -5.61 21.38 16.69
N CYS A 18 -6.82 20.83 16.62
CA CYS A 18 -7.00 19.41 16.39
C CYS A 18 -6.42 19.12 15.01
N ASN A 19 -5.15 18.73 14.96
CA ASN A 19 -4.56 18.16 13.77
C ASN A 19 -5.10 16.72 13.70
N ASP A 20 -6.26 16.54 13.07
CA ASP A 20 -6.80 15.20 12.87
C ASP A 20 -5.89 14.45 11.89
N PRO A 21 -5.44 13.23 12.22
CA PRO A 21 -4.55 12.49 11.37
C PRO A 21 -5.26 12.09 10.08
N VAL A 22 -4.66 12.39 8.92
CA VAL A 22 -5.16 11.93 7.62
C VAL A 22 -4.76 10.47 7.45
N ILE A 23 -5.74 9.61 7.15
CA ILE A 23 -5.52 8.20 6.86
C ILE A 23 -5.71 8.01 5.35
N VAL A 24 -4.70 7.45 4.70
CA VAL A 24 -4.78 6.99 3.30
C VAL A 24 -4.79 5.48 3.32
N ASP A 25 -5.82 4.86 2.72
CA ASP A 25 -5.96 3.40 2.68
C ASP A 25 -5.01 2.78 1.65
N SER A 26 -4.68 1.50 1.87
CA SER A 26 -3.93 0.72 0.89
C SER A 26 -4.80 0.28 -0.27
N SER A 27 -4.20 0.17 -1.45
CA SER A 27 -4.88 -0.33 -2.66
C SER A 27 -3.93 -1.13 -3.54
N ALA A 28 -4.50 -1.77 -4.55
CA ALA A 28 -3.75 -2.57 -5.51
C ALA A 28 -4.44 -2.53 -6.88
N GLU A 29 -3.65 -2.56 -7.94
CA GLU A 29 -4.16 -2.59 -9.32
C GLU A 29 -3.31 -3.52 -10.19
N ILE A 30 -3.97 -4.23 -11.11
CA ILE A 30 -3.30 -4.97 -12.17
C ILE A 30 -3.09 -3.99 -13.32
N VAL A 31 -1.84 -3.75 -13.70
CA VAL A 31 -1.49 -2.80 -14.75
C VAL A 31 -1.22 -3.47 -16.09
N GLY A 32 -0.86 -4.75 -16.08
CA GLY A 32 -0.51 -5.45 -17.30
C GLY A 32 -0.57 -6.96 -17.15
N ARG A 33 -0.82 -7.62 -18.28
CA ARG A 33 -0.73 -9.07 -18.46
C ARG A 33 0.03 -9.35 -19.75
N SER A 34 0.90 -10.35 -19.75
CA SER A 34 1.65 -10.77 -20.93
C SER A 34 1.99 -12.25 -20.86
N ILE A 35 2.41 -12.83 -21.99
CA ILE A 35 2.86 -14.22 -22.07
C ILE A 35 4.38 -14.23 -22.21
N ASP A 36 5.02 -15.14 -21.47
CA ASP A 36 6.45 -15.40 -21.52
C ASP A 36 6.69 -16.91 -21.55
N GLU A 37 6.95 -17.44 -22.75
CA GLU A 37 7.16 -18.88 -23.00
C GLU A 37 8.40 -19.44 -22.27
N THR A 38 9.27 -18.58 -21.73
CA THR A 38 10.43 -19.01 -20.96
C THR A 38 10.10 -19.45 -19.53
N LEU A 39 8.85 -19.25 -19.09
CA LEU A 39 8.36 -19.64 -17.77
C LEU A 39 8.10 -21.15 -17.61
N ASN A 40 8.19 -21.93 -18.70
CA ASN A 40 8.03 -23.40 -18.68
C ASN A 40 6.77 -23.85 -17.93
N ASP A 41 5.62 -23.32 -18.34
CA ASP A 41 4.28 -23.54 -17.79
C ASP A 41 4.05 -23.00 -16.36
N SER A 42 5.03 -22.32 -15.77
CA SER A 42 4.82 -21.51 -14.56
C SER A 42 4.14 -20.19 -14.90
N ALA A 43 3.75 -19.43 -13.88
CA ALA A 43 3.29 -18.06 -14.00
C ALA A 43 4.12 -17.14 -13.09
N LEU A 44 4.16 -15.84 -13.42
CA LEU A 44 4.95 -14.85 -12.70
C LEU A 44 4.08 -13.67 -12.28
N ILE A 45 4.07 -13.40 -10.98
CA ILE A 45 3.48 -12.19 -10.42
C ILE A 45 4.63 -11.24 -10.12
N TYR A 46 4.60 -10.02 -10.66
CA TYR A 46 5.66 -9.04 -10.46
C TYR A 46 5.09 -7.63 -10.39
N GLY A 47 5.93 -6.68 -9.97
CA GLY A 47 5.61 -5.26 -10.09
C GLY A 47 6.20 -4.45 -8.96
N PHE A 48 5.44 -3.46 -8.50
CA PHE A 48 5.96 -2.40 -7.63
C PHE A 48 5.08 -2.17 -6.41
N VAL A 49 5.70 -1.74 -5.32
CA VAL A 49 5.03 -1.20 -4.14
C VAL A 49 5.42 0.27 -3.97
N TYR A 50 4.43 1.14 -3.85
CA TYR A 50 4.59 2.57 -3.60
C TYR A 50 3.88 3.01 -2.32
N SER A 51 4.26 4.15 -1.78
CA SER A 51 3.46 4.83 -0.75
C SER A 51 2.19 5.43 -1.37
N ALA A 52 1.02 5.18 -0.78
CA ALA A 52 -0.25 5.70 -1.26
C ALA A 52 -0.33 7.24 -1.17
N GLY A 53 0.37 7.85 -0.21
CA GLY A 53 0.46 9.30 -0.07
C GLY A 53 1.39 9.97 -1.09
N SER A 54 2.18 9.19 -1.83
CA SER A 54 3.11 9.71 -2.85
C SER A 54 3.30 8.66 -3.93
N ILE A 55 2.44 8.70 -4.95
CA ILE A 55 2.60 7.92 -6.18
C ILE A 55 3.99 8.24 -6.75
N ASN A 56 4.81 7.20 -7.00
CA ASN A 56 6.25 7.26 -7.32
C ASN A 56 7.24 7.30 -6.14
N SER A 57 6.79 7.15 -4.88
CA SER A 57 7.69 6.91 -3.76
C SER A 57 7.77 5.41 -3.48
N PRO A 58 8.86 4.71 -3.87
CA PRO A 58 8.95 3.27 -3.70
C PRO A 58 8.90 2.88 -2.22
N TYR A 59 8.22 1.79 -1.94
CA TYR A 59 8.05 1.28 -0.59
C TYR A 59 8.84 -0.02 -0.42
N PRO A 60 10.01 0.01 0.24
CA PRO A 60 10.85 -1.17 0.42
C PRO A 60 10.38 -2.06 1.58
N ASN A 61 10.75 -3.33 1.53
CA ASN A 61 10.49 -4.34 2.56
C ASN A 61 9.00 -4.53 2.90
N ALA A 62 8.10 -4.24 1.96
CA ALA A 62 6.71 -4.70 2.09
C ALA A 62 6.69 -6.22 1.91
N ASN A 63 5.88 -6.92 2.70
CA ASN A 63 5.63 -8.33 2.51
C ASN A 63 4.49 -8.54 1.51
N ILE A 64 4.69 -9.42 0.52
CA ILE A 64 3.72 -9.79 -0.49
C ILE A 64 3.55 -11.30 -0.44
N TRP A 65 2.31 -11.79 -0.24
CA TRP A 65 2.06 -13.22 -0.07
C TRP A 65 0.75 -13.66 -0.69
N ILE A 66 0.65 -14.97 -0.93
CA ILE A 66 -0.57 -15.62 -1.40
C ILE A 66 -1.34 -16.18 -0.20
N GLU A 67 -2.59 -15.75 -0.06
CA GLU A 67 -3.47 -16.21 1.02
C GLU A 67 -3.64 -17.74 0.98
N GLY A 68 -3.44 -18.39 2.13
CA GLY A 68 -3.58 -19.84 2.27
C GLY A 68 -2.39 -20.66 1.75
N SER A 69 -1.23 -20.03 1.52
CA SER A 69 0.00 -20.70 1.09
C SER A 69 1.23 -20.15 1.82
N ASP A 70 2.36 -20.86 1.69
CA ASP A 70 3.68 -20.43 2.18
C ASP A 70 4.47 -19.59 1.16
N LEU A 71 3.84 -19.19 0.04
CA LEU A 71 4.48 -18.43 -1.02
C LEU A 71 4.43 -16.93 -0.71
N GLU A 72 5.61 -16.34 -0.52
CA GLU A 72 5.79 -14.92 -0.24
C GLU A 72 7.07 -14.35 -0.87
N THR A 73 7.13 -13.03 -0.95
CA THR A 73 8.29 -12.24 -1.41
C THR A 73 8.26 -10.87 -0.75
N THR A 74 9.37 -10.14 -0.83
CA THR A 74 9.48 -8.78 -0.28
C THR A 74 9.89 -7.78 -1.33
N SER A 75 9.35 -6.57 -1.27
CA SER A 75 9.78 -5.49 -2.15
C SER A 75 11.20 -5.03 -1.82
N ASN A 76 12.01 -4.75 -2.85
CA ASN A 76 13.37 -4.24 -2.69
C ASN A 76 13.41 -2.71 -2.48
N ILE A 77 14.61 -2.11 -2.44
CA ILE A 77 14.80 -0.66 -2.24
C ILE A 77 14.09 0.21 -3.29
N SER A 78 13.86 -0.33 -4.48
CA SER A 78 13.16 0.33 -5.58
C SER A 78 11.67 -0.05 -5.62
N GLY A 79 11.15 -0.70 -4.59
CA GLY A 79 9.76 -1.16 -4.50
C GLY A 79 9.46 -2.38 -5.37
N ASN A 80 10.44 -2.92 -6.11
CA ASN A 80 10.20 -4.05 -7.00
C ASN A 80 10.02 -5.34 -6.22
N PHE A 81 9.10 -6.20 -6.67
CA PHE A 81 8.97 -7.56 -6.20
C PHE A 81 8.71 -8.52 -7.37
N SER A 82 8.95 -9.81 -7.13
CA SER A 82 8.56 -10.88 -8.02
C SER A 82 8.30 -12.17 -7.24
N LEU A 83 7.33 -12.95 -7.71
CA LEU A 83 6.90 -14.22 -7.13
C LEU A 83 6.49 -15.17 -8.26
N ALA A 84 7.25 -16.25 -8.43
CA ALA A 84 6.92 -17.31 -9.38
C ALA A 84 5.95 -18.31 -8.73
N VAL A 85 4.94 -18.73 -9.47
CA VAL A 85 3.86 -19.60 -8.99
C VAL A 85 3.46 -20.60 -10.07
N LEU A 86 2.72 -21.64 -9.68
CA LEU A 86 2.02 -22.46 -10.65
C LEU A 86 0.78 -21.71 -11.19
N PRO A 87 0.24 -22.07 -12.36
CA PRO A 87 -1.03 -21.54 -12.84
C PRO A 87 -2.17 -21.87 -11.87
N GLY A 88 -3.11 -20.95 -11.71
CA GLY A 88 -4.21 -21.09 -10.75
C GLY A 88 -4.92 -19.78 -10.43
N THR A 89 -5.81 -19.84 -9.45
CA THR A 89 -6.55 -18.68 -8.94
C THR A 89 -6.05 -18.31 -7.56
N TYR A 90 -5.66 -17.06 -7.37
CA TYR A 90 -5.01 -16.60 -6.14
C TYR A 90 -5.69 -15.37 -5.55
N THR A 91 -5.59 -15.25 -4.22
CA THR A 91 -5.72 -13.98 -3.52
C THR A 91 -4.33 -13.55 -3.09
N ILE A 92 -3.84 -12.44 -3.63
CA ILE A 92 -2.54 -11.87 -3.27
C ILE A 92 -2.74 -10.68 -2.33
N LYS A 93 -1.90 -10.61 -1.30
CA LYS A 93 -1.92 -9.55 -0.29
C LYS A 93 -0.57 -8.85 -0.22
N CYS A 94 -0.60 -7.60 0.17
CA CYS A 94 0.59 -6.81 0.44
C CYS A 94 0.39 -6.00 1.73
N LEU A 95 1.38 -6.05 2.62
CA LEU A 95 1.42 -5.30 3.87
C LEU A 95 2.80 -4.68 4.04
N GLY A 96 2.84 -3.40 4.42
CA GLY A 96 4.08 -2.71 4.75
C GLY A 96 4.67 -3.20 6.07
N ASN A 97 5.85 -2.72 6.41
CA ASN A 97 6.52 -3.06 7.68
C ASN A 97 5.86 -2.42 8.91
N GLN A 98 4.89 -1.52 8.71
CA GLN A 98 4.03 -1.02 9.77
C GLN A 98 2.75 -1.87 9.81
N GLU A 99 2.74 -2.81 10.76
CA GLU A 99 1.77 -3.90 10.87
C GLU A 99 0.41 -3.45 11.45
N GLU A 100 -0.29 -2.57 10.73
CA GLU A 100 -1.71 -2.40 10.95
C GLU A 100 -2.47 -3.12 9.84
N ASP A 101 -3.15 -4.23 10.16
CA ASP A 101 -3.89 -5.06 9.20
C ASP A 101 -4.85 -4.27 8.30
N ARG A 102 -5.35 -3.12 8.77
CA ARG A 102 -6.19 -2.21 7.98
C ARG A 102 -5.50 -1.64 6.74
N PHE A 103 -4.17 -1.65 6.69
CA PHE A 103 -3.37 -1.26 5.54
C PHE A 103 -2.93 -2.46 4.67
N THR A 104 -3.60 -3.61 4.81
CA THR A 104 -3.38 -4.73 3.89
C THR A 104 -4.07 -4.45 2.56
N ALA A 105 -3.28 -4.29 1.49
CA ALA A 105 -3.82 -4.30 0.14
C ALA A 105 -4.16 -5.74 -0.28
N VAL A 106 -5.28 -5.93 -0.98
CA VAL A 106 -5.76 -7.27 -1.37
C VAL A 106 -6.26 -7.26 -2.82
N LEU A 107 -5.74 -8.19 -3.64
CA LEU A 107 -6.32 -8.55 -4.94
C LEU A 107 -6.85 -9.98 -4.86
N LYS A 108 -8.14 -10.16 -5.11
CA LYS A 108 -8.82 -11.47 -4.99
C LYS A 108 -9.08 -12.07 -6.36
N ASN A 109 -9.22 -13.40 -6.39
CA ASN A 109 -9.65 -14.16 -7.57
C ASN A 109 -8.80 -13.86 -8.82
N MET A 110 -7.51 -13.68 -8.62
CA MET A 110 -6.56 -13.42 -9.70
C MET A 110 -6.23 -14.74 -10.38
N GLU A 111 -6.77 -14.93 -11.59
CA GLU A 111 -6.47 -16.08 -12.43
C GLU A 111 -5.15 -15.87 -13.19
N LEU A 112 -4.27 -16.86 -13.12
CA LEU A 112 -3.04 -16.95 -13.89
C LEU A 112 -3.03 -18.23 -14.74
N SER A 113 -2.79 -18.05 -16.03
CA SER A 113 -2.60 -19.12 -17.00
C SER A 113 -1.13 -19.58 -17.07
N PRO A 114 -0.85 -20.77 -17.62
CA PRO A 114 0.52 -21.17 -17.94
C PRO A 114 1.23 -20.11 -18.78
N ASN A 115 2.49 -19.84 -18.42
CA ASN A 115 3.36 -18.85 -19.07
C ASN A 115 2.87 -17.40 -18.97
N GLU A 116 1.92 -17.09 -18.07
CA GLU A 116 1.43 -15.74 -17.87
C GLU A 116 2.31 -14.95 -16.90
N LYS A 117 2.61 -13.70 -17.27
CA LYS A 117 3.13 -12.67 -16.38
C LYS A 117 2.03 -11.68 -16.06
N ILE A 118 1.84 -11.37 -14.78
CA ILE A 118 0.95 -10.31 -14.33
C ILE A 118 1.75 -9.23 -13.59
N GLU A 119 1.54 -7.99 -14.00
CA GLU A 119 2.13 -6.81 -13.38
C GLU A 119 1.12 -6.15 -12.45
N ILE A 120 1.54 -5.93 -11.20
CA ILE A 120 0.71 -5.37 -10.15
C ILE A 120 1.41 -4.15 -9.55
N ILE A 121 0.64 -3.09 -9.30
CA ILE A 121 1.08 -1.99 -8.45
C ILE A 121 0.30 -2.07 -7.13
N PHE A 122 1.03 -2.10 -6.02
CA PHE A 122 0.50 -1.92 -4.68
C PHE A 122 0.77 -0.50 -4.20
N TYR A 123 -0.23 0.11 -3.57
CA TYR A 123 -0.09 1.38 -2.85
C TYR A 123 -0.30 1.11 -1.36
N HIS A 124 0.76 1.26 -0.57
CA HIS A 124 0.68 1.09 0.88
C HIS A 124 0.19 2.38 1.54
N GLY A 125 -0.95 2.26 2.21
CA GLY A 125 -1.57 3.31 3.00
C GLY A 125 -0.71 3.77 4.17
N SER A 126 -0.98 4.97 4.66
CA SER A 126 -0.30 5.51 5.83
C SER A 126 -1.21 6.45 6.60
N LYS A 127 -0.84 6.70 7.85
CA LYS A 127 -1.43 7.73 8.69
C LYS A 127 -0.45 8.90 8.76
N SER A 128 -0.87 10.11 8.39
CA SER A 128 -0.08 11.31 8.68
C SER A 128 -0.23 11.65 10.16
N GLU A 129 0.88 11.84 10.86
CA GLU A 129 0.91 12.43 12.21
C GLU A 129 0.80 13.96 12.17
#